data_AF-M0KDV7-F1
#
_entry.id   AF-M0KDV7-F1
#
_cell.length_a   1.000
_cell.length_b   1.000
_cell.length_c   1.000
_cell.angle_alpha   90.00
_cell.angle_beta   90.00
_cell.angle_gamma   90.00
#
_symmetry.space_group_name_H-M   'P 1'
#
loop_
_entity.id
_entity.type
_entity.pdbx_description
1 polymer ?
#
loop_
_entity_poly.entity_id
_entity_poly.type
_entity_poly.pdbx_seq_one_letter_code
_entity_poly.pdbx_strand_id
1 'polypeptide(L)'
;MDGAADHIGERGYEQLRRAAETHRSDLVLRLGAEVGLRPAEMTAVRLADITEFEGHRLLAVRDGNEVVRETYLPDSVEHDIRKYANAAGTDDDEPLVSVSPRRLQMLVSEVADRAADAAPHLQEVSTRDLRWRFAASLLDDGVPPDVVCALGGWDRLTRLEPLLDEPDRETIVAAVDGSDERAAPSESRRALDWITTVSEALAAAATGEAIATAVCDHLTETAGFEFAWLAERTGDGLTLRTTTEISESAVEHQIHEHIESVTAPLDVGEVRVVDDSAGPVALVPLVRENTVSGVIGVGSREGLTDAERAVLSALGVQVGHAQVAAERKRLLLADTVTELEFHCADERTFTAGVSGALQCTVELSGVVPVAGQSLLYYLMVDGASAESVLSYADADDGVTDARLLEEHSDGLLLEVVVTDTPALQLVESGGRVRSVTATDGVATIAVELPSEADIRPTVNAVTDAYPETSLAAKRETERPAETETGFRDRLTDTLSDRQETVLQAAYHSGYFEWPRGSTAEELADSLDVSSPTLHNHLRKAQQKVLTAFFDDRPTEPRQPTDN
;
A
#
# COMPACT_ATOMS: atom_id res chain seq x y z
N MET A 1 2.47 -35.17 -17.75
CA MET A 1 2.52 -36.22 -16.72
C MET A 1 2.48 -35.47 -15.42
N ASP A 2 1.35 -35.51 -14.73
CA ASP A 2 1.23 -34.99 -13.37
C ASP A 2 2.09 -35.86 -12.47
N GLY A 3 3.34 -35.43 -12.27
CA GLY A 3 4.15 -35.89 -11.15
C GLY A 3 3.74 -35.10 -9.92
N ALA A 4 3.58 -35.77 -8.79
CA ALA A 4 3.46 -35.09 -7.50
C ALA A 4 4.56 -34.04 -7.36
N ALA A 5 4.25 -32.87 -6.81
CA ALA A 5 5.20 -31.76 -6.75
C ALA A 5 6.46 -32.12 -5.96
N ASP A 6 6.34 -32.97 -4.93
CA ASP A 6 7.45 -33.74 -4.38
C ASP A 6 7.41 -35.20 -4.87
N HIS A 7 8.02 -35.45 -6.03
CA HIS A 7 8.20 -36.81 -6.56
C HIS A 7 9.43 -37.52 -5.97
N ILE A 8 10.23 -36.83 -5.14
CA ILE A 8 11.40 -37.41 -4.47
C ILE A 8 10.93 -38.18 -3.23
N GLY A 9 10.12 -37.55 -2.38
CA GLY A 9 9.65 -38.09 -1.11
C GLY A 9 10.79 -38.43 -0.14
N GLU A 10 10.44 -38.85 1.09
CA GLU A 10 11.44 -39.16 2.13
C GLU A 10 12.39 -40.30 1.69
N ARG A 11 11.82 -41.40 1.18
CA ARG A 11 12.59 -42.58 0.76
C ARG A 11 13.48 -42.31 -0.44
N GLY A 12 13.02 -41.53 -1.42
CA GLY A 12 13.83 -41.15 -2.58
C GLY A 12 14.94 -40.17 -2.19
N TYR A 13 14.67 -39.29 -1.22
CA TYR A 13 15.69 -38.39 -0.68
C TYR A 13 16.84 -39.15 0.01
N GLU A 14 16.53 -40.16 0.83
CA GLU A 14 17.57 -41.04 1.40
C GLU A 14 18.39 -41.76 0.32
N GLN A 15 17.74 -42.16 -0.79
CA GLN A 15 18.42 -42.82 -1.91
C GLN A 15 19.35 -41.84 -2.66
N LEU A 16 18.94 -40.58 -2.86
CA LEU A 16 19.80 -39.52 -3.40
C LEU A 16 21.03 -39.29 -2.50
N ARG A 17 20.83 -39.20 -1.18
CA ARG A 17 21.95 -39.02 -0.23
C ARG A 17 22.91 -40.21 -0.23
N ARG A 18 22.41 -41.44 -0.29
CA ARG A 18 23.25 -42.65 -0.43
C ARG A 18 24.02 -42.69 -1.75
N ALA A 19 23.47 -42.12 -2.82
CA ALA A 19 24.14 -42.01 -4.11
C ALA A 19 25.18 -40.87 -4.13
N ALA A 20 25.25 -39.98 -3.14
CA ALA A 20 26.27 -38.95 -3.08
C ALA A 20 27.65 -39.55 -2.73
N GLU A 21 28.60 -39.55 -3.67
CA GLU A 21 29.94 -40.14 -3.48
C GLU A 21 30.90 -39.23 -2.70
N THR A 22 30.59 -37.94 -2.61
CA THR A 22 31.45 -36.96 -1.95
C THR A 22 30.70 -36.21 -0.85
N HIS A 23 31.42 -35.80 0.20
CA HIS A 23 30.88 -34.93 1.25
C HIS A 23 30.29 -33.65 0.68
N ARG A 24 30.91 -33.11 -0.37
CA ARG A 24 30.42 -31.94 -1.10
C ARG A 24 29.07 -32.19 -1.76
N SER A 25 28.92 -33.32 -2.45
CA SER A 25 27.67 -33.66 -3.12
C SER A 25 26.54 -33.91 -2.13
N ASP A 26 26.82 -34.59 -1.01
CA ASP A 26 25.81 -34.80 0.04
C ASP A 26 25.40 -33.46 0.63
N LEU A 27 26.36 -32.61 1.02
CA LEU A 27 26.07 -31.29 1.57
C LEU A 27 25.21 -30.41 0.63
N VAL A 28 25.45 -30.44 -0.68
CA VAL A 28 24.62 -29.71 -1.66
C VAL A 28 23.18 -30.24 -1.68
N LEU A 29 22.97 -31.56 -1.58
CA LEU A 29 21.62 -32.13 -1.47
C LEU A 29 20.93 -31.66 -0.19
N ARG A 30 21.66 -31.63 0.94
CA ARG A 30 21.13 -31.17 2.24
C ARG A 30 20.78 -29.69 2.24
N LEU A 31 21.64 -28.83 1.69
CA LEU A 31 21.35 -27.40 1.56
C LEU A 31 20.10 -27.14 0.69
N GLY A 32 19.82 -27.99 -0.30
CA GLY A 32 18.61 -27.88 -1.11
C GLY A 32 17.35 -28.40 -0.43
N ALA A 33 17.42 -29.60 0.15
CA ALA A 33 16.25 -30.34 0.62
C ALA A 33 15.98 -30.25 2.12
N GLU A 34 16.95 -29.86 2.94
CA GLU A 34 16.79 -29.67 4.40
C GLU A 34 16.82 -28.17 4.79
N VAL A 35 17.38 -27.29 3.93
CA VAL A 35 17.51 -25.85 4.19
C VAL A 35 16.77 -24.97 3.16
N GLY A 36 16.34 -25.56 2.03
CA GLY A 36 15.52 -24.86 1.03
C GLY A 36 16.26 -23.88 0.13
N LEU A 37 17.60 -23.93 0.08
CA LEU A 37 18.41 -22.95 -0.65
C LEU A 37 18.35 -23.12 -2.17
N ARG A 38 18.42 -22.00 -2.89
CA ARG A 38 18.62 -21.95 -4.34
C ARG A 38 20.10 -22.14 -4.68
N PRO A 39 20.45 -22.57 -5.91
CA PRO A 39 21.86 -22.74 -6.29
C PRO A 39 22.74 -21.50 -6.12
N ALA A 40 22.21 -20.29 -6.33
CA ALA A 40 22.94 -19.05 -6.07
C ALA A 40 23.17 -18.82 -4.56
N GLU A 41 22.14 -19.07 -3.75
CA GLU A 41 22.20 -18.97 -2.29
C GLU A 41 23.18 -19.98 -1.70
N MET A 42 23.18 -21.23 -2.19
CA MET A 42 24.15 -22.27 -1.78
C MET A 42 25.60 -21.86 -1.99
N THR A 43 25.89 -21.14 -3.08
CA THR A 43 27.25 -20.63 -3.37
C THR A 43 27.64 -19.44 -2.51
N ALA A 44 26.68 -18.81 -1.82
CA ALA A 44 26.91 -17.64 -0.98
C ALA A 44 26.98 -17.96 0.52
N VAL A 45 26.72 -19.21 0.93
CA VAL A 45 26.75 -19.65 2.34
C VAL A 45 28.14 -19.44 2.94
N ARG A 46 28.20 -18.81 4.12
CA ARG A 46 29.41 -18.61 4.93
C ARG A 46 29.17 -19.14 6.35
N LEU A 47 30.24 -19.46 7.09
CA LEU A 47 30.10 -19.85 8.50
C LEU A 47 29.69 -18.66 9.38
N ALA A 48 30.15 -17.46 9.03
CA ALA A 48 29.80 -16.22 9.72
C ALA A 48 28.30 -15.87 9.63
N ASP A 49 27.57 -16.46 8.67
CA ASP A 49 26.14 -16.23 8.46
C ASP A 49 25.25 -17.16 9.31
N ILE A 50 25.85 -18.00 10.16
CA ILE A 50 25.13 -18.89 11.06
C ILE A 50 24.95 -18.22 12.42
N THR A 51 23.70 -18.00 12.82
CA THR A 51 23.31 -17.37 14.08
C THR A 51 22.57 -18.35 14.98
N GLU A 52 22.59 -18.08 16.29
CA GLU A 52 21.84 -18.84 17.29
C GLU A 52 20.71 -17.98 17.85
N PHE A 53 19.50 -18.52 17.85
CA PHE A 53 18.31 -17.88 18.40
C PHE A 53 17.51 -18.92 19.20
N GLU A 54 17.34 -18.67 20.51
CA GLU A 54 16.58 -19.55 21.43
C GLU A 54 16.99 -21.03 21.39
N GLY A 55 18.28 -21.31 21.25
CA GLY A 55 18.81 -22.69 21.18
C GLY A 55 18.60 -23.37 19.81
N HIS A 56 18.11 -22.63 18.83
CA HIS A 56 18.00 -23.04 17.43
C HIS A 56 19.02 -22.29 16.58
N ARG A 57 19.41 -22.88 15.44
CA ARG A 57 20.34 -22.28 14.50
C ARG A 57 19.61 -21.74 13.29
N LEU A 58 19.96 -20.53 12.90
CA LEU A 58 19.46 -19.88 11.69
C LEU A 58 20.64 -19.63 10.74
N LEU A 59 20.32 -19.57 9.46
CA LEU A 59 21.25 -19.21 8.40
C LEU A 59 20.75 -17.95 7.70
N ALA A 60 21.54 -16.88 7.73
CA ALA A 60 21.32 -15.70 6.91
C ALA A 60 21.60 -16.03 5.44
N VAL A 61 20.57 -15.94 4.61
CA VAL A 61 20.63 -16.24 3.18
C VAL A 61 20.90 -14.97 2.41
N ARG A 62 21.95 -15.00 1.58
CA ARG A 62 22.42 -13.82 0.85
C ARG A 62 22.06 -13.86 -0.63
N ASP A 63 21.77 -12.68 -1.17
CA ASP A 63 21.86 -12.38 -2.61
C ASP A 63 22.93 -11.31 -2.81
N GLY A 64 24.07 -11.71 -3.37
CA GLY A 64 25.28 -10.86 -3.38
C GLY A 64 25.77 -10.57 -1.95
N ASN A 65 25.77 -9.29 -1.55
CA ASN A 65 26.20 -8.84 -0.22
C ASN A 65 25.04 -8.61 0.76
N GLU A 66 23.79 -8.66 0.30
CA GLU A 66 22.62 -8.37 1.10
C GLU A 66 22.03 -9.65 1.68
N VAL A 67 21.62 -9.63 2.95
CA VAL A 67 20.85 -10.72 3.57
C VAL A 67 19.39 -10.52 3.17
N VAL A 68 18.85 -11.44 2.38
CA VAL A 68 17.49 -11.32 1.82
C VAL A 68 16.44 -12.07 2.62
N ARG A 69 16.85 -13.04 3.44
CA ARG A 69 16.00 -13.81 4.35
C ARG A 69 16.86 -14.61 5.34
N GLU A 70 16.27 -15.04 6.44
CA GLU A 70 16.84 -16.08 7.29
C GLU A 70 16.08 -17.39 7.09
N THR A 71 16.76 -18.52 7.26
CA THR A 71 16.15 -19.84 7.21
C THR A 71 16.60 -20.69 8.39
N TYR A 72 15.76 -21.64 8.78
CA TYR A 72 16.11 -22.63 9.79
C TYR A 72 17.25 -23.50 9.31
N LEU A 73 18.24 -23.71 10.17
CA LEU A 73 19.39 -24.57 9.91
C LEU A 73 19.39 -25.74 10.90
N PRO A 74 19.06 -26.97 10.46
CA PRO A 74 19.11 -28.12 11.34
C PRO A 74 20.53 -28.35 11.89
N ASP A 75 20.66 -28.70 13.18
CA ASP A 75 21.95 -28.95 13.83
C ASP A 75 22.81 -29.96 13.08
N SER A 76 22.16 -30.98 12.50
CA SER A 76 22.86 -32.00 11.71
C SER A 76 23.46 -31.43 10.42
N VAL A 77 22.81 -30.46 9.78
CA VAL A 77 23.32 -29.78 8.57
C VAL A 77 24.43 -28.81 8.96
N GLU A 78 24.27 -28.06 10.04
CA GLU A 78 25.30 -27.16 10.54
C GLU A 78 26.59 -27.92 10.88
N HIS A 79 26.47 -29.07 11.53
CA HIS A 79 27.59 -29.94 11.82
C HIS A 79 28.35 -30.33 10.55
N ASP A 80 27.63 -30.67 9.48
CA ASP A 80 28.22 -31.04 8.19
C ASP A 80 28.82 -29.84 7.45
N ILE A 81 28.23 -28.65 7.57
CA ILE A 81 28.81 -27.39 7.08
C ILE A 81 30.16 -27.14 7.75
N ARG A 82 30.24 -27.19 9.09
CA ARG A 82 31.51 -26.99 9.81
C ARG A 82 32.52 -28.06 9.47
N LYS A 83 32.09 -29.33 9.40
CA LYS A 83 32.98 -30.44 9.03
C LYS A 83 33.56 -30.24 7.63
N TYR A 84 32.75 -29.78 6.68
CA TYR A 84 33.18 -29.49 5.31
C TYR A 84 34.14 -28.29 5.26
N ALA A 85 33.80 -27.17 5.91
CA ALA A 85 34.65 -25.98 5.98
C ALA A 85 36.04 -26.30 6.58
N ASN A 86 36.07 -27.05 7.69
CA ASN A 86 37.31 -27.49 8.33
C ASN A 86 38.15 -28.38 7.41
N ALA A 87 37.53 -29.28 6.64
CA ALA A 87 38.24 -30.14 5.70
C ALA A 87 38.75 -29.38 4.47
N ALA A 88 38.05 -28.33 4.06
CA ALA A 88 38.41 -27.47 2.93
C ALA A 88 39.41 -26.36 3.31
N GLY A 89 39.56 -26.05 4.61
CA GLY A 89 40.37 -24.93 5.09
C GLY A 89 39.75 -23.58 4.76
N THR A 90 38.42 -23.47 4.80
CA THR A 90 37.67 -22.25 4.48
C THR A 90 37.54 -21.38 5.71
N ASP A 91 37.88 -20.09 5.58
CA ASP A 91 37.70 -19.09 6.64
C ASP A 91 36.22 -18.75 6.86
N ASP A 92 35.86 -18.24 8.04
CA ASP A 92 34.45 -18.07 8.42
C ASP A 92 33.66 -17.11 7.51
N ASP A 93 34.34 -16.10 6.96
CA ASP A 93 33.77 -15.09 6.06
C ASP A 93 33.81 -15.49 4.58
N GLU A 94 34.45 -16.61 4.24
CA GLU A 94 34.58 -17.07 2.86
C GLU A 94 33.41 -17.98 2.45
N PRO A 95 32.98 -17.93 1.17
CA PRO A 95 31.97 -18.84 0.67
C PRO A 95 32.38 -20.30 0.84
N LEU A 96 31.50 -21.10 1.45
CA LEU A 96 31.71 -22.52 1.73
C LEU A 96 32.00 -23.32 0.45
N VAL A 97 31.38 -22.95 -0.67
CA VAL A 97 31.48 -23.69 -1.93
C VAL A 97 31.78 -22.74 -3.09
N SER A 98 33.06 -22.56 -3.42
CA SER A 98 33.54 -21.66 -4.48
C SER A 98 33.39 -22.25 -5.91
N VAL A 99 32.16 -22.53 -6.35
CA VAL A 99 31.84 -22.84 -7.77
C VAL A 99 30.63 -22.08 -8.24
N SER A 100 30.37 -22.11 -9.55
CA SER A 100 29.18 -21.51 -10.12
C SER A 100 27.89 -22.27 -9.72
N PRO A 101 26.73 -21.57 -9.68
CA PRO A 101 25.43 -22.21 -9.46
C PRO A 101 25.13 -23.33 -10.47
N ARG A 102 25.56 -23.14 -11.73
CA ARG A 102 25.45 -24.15 -12.79
C ARG A 102 26.19 -25.44 -12.43
N ARG A 103 27.36 -25.35 -11.80
CA ARG A 103 28.13 -26.54 -11.38
C ARG A 103 27.43 -27.30 -10.25
N LEU A 104 26.75 -26.61 -9.33
CA LEU A 104 25.93 -27.25 -8.31
C LEU A 104 24.72 -27.98 -8.92
N GLN A 105 24.04 -27.35 -9.89
CA GLN A 105 22.96 -28.00 -10.63
C GLN A 105 23.43 -29.28 -11.36
N MET A 106 24.57 -29.21 -12.04
CA MET A 106 25.18 -30.39 -12.68
C MET A 106 25.50 -31.47 -11.67
N LEU A 107 26.05 -31.11 -10.50
CA LEU A 107 26.35 -32.06 -9.45
C LEU A 107 25.08 -32.79 -8.96
N VAL A 108 23.97 -32.08 -8.78
CA VAL A 108 22.69 -32.70 -8.39
C VAL A 108 22.21 -33.65 -9.48
N SER A 109 22.31 -33.27 -10.76
CA SER A 109 21.96 -34.15 -11.88
C SER A 109 22.85 -35.41 -11.92
N GLU A 110 24.15 -35.26 -11.71
CA GLU A 110 25.12 -36.39 -11.65
C GLU A 110 24.82 -37.35 -10.48
N VAL A 111 24.27 -36.85 -9.36
CA VAL A 111 23.81 -37.70 -8.24
C VAL A 111 22.49 -38.38 -8.57
N ALA A 112 21.54 -37.64 -9.18
CA ALA A 112 20.24 -38.16 -9.60
C ALA A 112 20.39 -39.30 -10.62
N ASP A 113 21.25 -39.15 -11.63
CA ASP A 113 21.53 -40.17 -12.64
C ASP A 113 22.06 -41.46 -12.01
N ARG A 114 22.92 -41.35 -10.98
CA ARG A 114 23.43 -42.52 -10.24
C ARG A 114 22.39 -43.14 -9.33
N ALA A 115 21.54 -42.32 -8.69
CA ALA A 115 20.44 -42.83 -7.88
C ALA A 115 19.40 -43.57 -8.73
N ALA A 116 19.23 -43.16 -10.00
CA ALA A 116 18.28 -43.76 -10.94
C ALA A 116 18.57 -45.24 -11.23
N ASP A 117 19.81 -45.70 -11.09
CA ASP A 117 20.18 -47.12 -11.23
C ASP A 117 19.42 -48.02 -10.25
N ALA A 118 19.17 -47.54 -9.03
CA ALA A 118 18.42 -48.25 -7.99
C ALA A 118 16.96 -47.78 -7.87
N ALA A 119 16.68 -46.55 -8.30
CA ALA A 119 15.39 -45.89 -8.12
C ALA A 119 15.06 -45.02 -9.36
N PRO A 120 14.51 -45.61 -10.43
CA PRO A 120 14.34 -44.94 -11.72
C PRO A 120 13.51 -43.64 -11.69
N HIS A 121 12.62 -43.48 -10.71
CA HIS A 121 11.81 -42.27 -10.52
C HIS A 121 12.62 -41.03 -10.11
N LEU A 122 13.88 -41.21 -9.69
CA LEU A 122 14.81 -40.13 -9.35
C LEU A 122 15.60 -39.62 -10.57
N GLN A 123 15.35 -40.19 -11.75
CA GLN A 123 15.95 -39.71 -12.98
C GLN A 123 15.48 -38.27 -13.24
N GLU A 124 16.39 -37.40 -13.70
CA GLU A 124 16.13 -35.97 -13.95
C GLU A 124 15.83 -35.09 -12.71
N VAL A 125 16.00 -35.60 -11.48
CA VAL A 125 15.89 -34.78 -10.28
C VAL A 125 16.84 -33.58 -10.35
N SER A 126 16.29 -32.40 -10.11
CA SER A 126 16.98 -31.11 -10.17
C SER A 126 17.07 -30.44 -8.80
N THR A 127 17.82 -29.34 -8.71
CA THR A 127 17.85 -28.48 -7.52
C THR A 127 16.49 -27.86 -7.18
N ARG A 128 15.58 -27.76 -8.15
CA ARG A 128 14.21 -27.29 -7.91
C ARG A 128 13.41 -28.35 -7.13
N ASP A 129 13.60 -29.62 -7.47
CA ASP A 129 12.88 -30.73 -6.85
C ASP A 129 13.35 -30.96 -5.41
N LEU A 130 14.63 -30.72 -5.11
CA LEU A 130 15.12 -30.66 -3.73
C LEU A 130 14.38 -29.59 -2.90
N ARG A 131 14.11 -28.42 -3.49
CA ARG A 131 13.34 -27.36 -2.79
C ARG A 131 11.87 -27.73 -2.60
N TRP A 132 11.29 -28.50 -3.53
CA TRP A 132 9.96 -29.07 -3.32
C TRP A 132 9.96 -30.10 -2.19
N ARG A 133 10.99 -30.95 -2.09
CA ARG A 133 11.15 -31.87 -0.97
C ARG A 133 11.29 -31.14 0.37
N PHE A 134 12.02 -30.02 0.40
CA PHE A 134 12.11 -29.16 1.58
C PHE A 134 10.73 -28.65 2.03
N ALA A 135 9.96 -28.06 1.10
CA ALA A 135 8.63 -27.57 1.41
C ALA A 135 7.68 -28.69 1.85
N ALA A 136 7.69 -29.83 1.14
CA ALA A 136 6.88 -30.98 1.47
C ALA A 136 7.17 -31.50 2.88
N SER A 137 8.45 -31.66 3.24
CA SER A 137 8.83 -32.12 4.58
C SER A 137 8.31 -31.23 5.70
N LEU A 138 8.40 -29.90 5.53
CA LEU A 138 7.92 -28.97 6.55
C LEU A 138 6.40 -28.98 6.66
N LEU A 139 5.70 -29.09 5.53
CA LEU A 139 4.23 -29.22 5.52
C LEU A 139 3.79 -30.54 6.17
N ASP A 140 4.49 -31.65 5.88
CA ASP A 140 4.27 -32.96 6.51
C ASP A 140 4.48 -32.90 8.04
N ASP A 141 5.44 -32.08 8.50
CA ASP A 141 5.73 -31.84 9.92
C ASP A 141 4.75 -30.84 10.58
N GLY A 142 3.76 -30.35 9.84
CA GLY A 142 2.71 -29.45 10.33
C GLY A 142 3.15 -27.97 10.42
N VAL A 143 4.22 -27.58 9.74
CA VAL A 143 4.64 -26.18 9.67
C VAL A 143 3.66 -25.40 8.78
N PRO A 144 3.13 -24.25 9.25
CA PRO A 144 2.19 -23.44 8.47
C PRO A 144 2.75 -23.03 7.09
N PRO A 145 1.94 -23.04 6.01
CA PRO A 145 2.42 -22.75 4.66
C PRO A 145 3.07 -21.36 4.47
N ASP A 146 2.61 -20.36 5.21
CA ASP A 146 3.20 -19.02 5.23
C ASP A 146 4.61 -19.01 5.85
N VAL A 147 4.82 -19.79 6.91
CA VAL A 147 6.15 -20.02 7.51
C VAL A 147 7.05 -20.76 6.53
N VAL A 148 6.54 -21.79 5.84
CA VAL A 148 7.29 -22.50 4.78
C VAL A 148 7.69 -21.54 3.64
N CYS A 149 6.80 -20.63 3.24
CA CYS A 149 7.09 -19.58 2.26
C CYS A 149 8.24 -18.68 2.71
N ALA A 150 8.21 -18.20 3.96
CA ALA A 150 9.27 -17.37 4.53
C ALA A 150 10.61 -18.12 4.57
N LEU A 151 10.63 -19.35 5.09
CA LEU A 151 11.82 -20.18 5.23
C LEU A 151 12.45 -20.59 3.89
N GLY A 152 11.67 -20.76 2.83
CA GLY A 152 12.24 -21.08 1.52
C GLY A 152 12.36 -19.89 0.57
N GLY A 153 11.90 -18.69 0.96
CA GLY A 153 11.91 -17.51 0.10
C GLY A 153 10.97 -17.64 -1.11
N TRP A 154 9.74 -18.10 -0.89
CA TRP A 154 8.65 -18.01 -1.86
C TRP A 154 7.87 -16.71 -1.64
N ASP A 155 7.60 -15.99 -2.73
CA ASP A 155 6.96 -14.67 -2.71
C ASP A 155 5.45 -14.72 -2.48
N ARG A 156 4.83 -15.89 -2.70
CA ARG A 156 3.38 -16.10 -2.62
C ARG A 156 3.04 -17.51 -2.18
N LEU A 157 1.98 -17.63 -1.39
CA LEU A 157 1.45 -18.89 -0.86
C LEU A 157 0.91 -19.81 -1.97
N THR A 158 0.40 -19.24 -3.05
CA THR A 158 -0.04 -19.99 -4.26
C THR A 158 1.07 -20.80 -4.92
N ARG A 159 2.35 -20.52 -4.61
CA ARG A 159 3.46 -21.35 -5.07
C ARG A 159 3.46 -22.73 -4.41
N LEU A 160 2.90 -22.88 -3.21
CA LEU A 160 2.84 -24.15 -2.50
C LEU A 160 1.60 -24.98 -2.81
N GLU A 161 0.63 -24.43 -3.55
CA GLU A 161 -0.62 -25.12 -3.95
C GLU A 161 -0.40 -26.57 -4.45
N PRO A 162 0.63 -26.89 -5.26
CA PRO A 162 0.85 -28.26 -5.71
C PRO A 162 1.25 -29.28 -4.63
N LEU A 163 1.58 -28.81 -3.42
CA LEU A 163 1.93 -29.62 -2.25
C LEU A 163 0.82 -29.65 -1.20
N LEU A 164 -0.23 -28.84 -1.37
CA LEU A 164 -1.35 -28.78 -0.43
C LEU A 164 -2.44 -29.73 -0.92
N ASP A 165 -2.72 -30.76 -0.14
CA ASP A 165 -3.85 -31.64 -0.40
C ASP A 165 -5.17 -30.86 -0.18
N GLU A 166 -6.20 -31.17 -0.98
CA GLU A 166 -7.55 -30.69 -0.70
C GLU A 166 -7.99 -31.25 0.67
N PRO A 167 -8.33 -30.39 1.65
CA PRO A 167 -8.65 -30.86 2.99
C PRO A 167 -9.93 -31.70 2.95
N ASP A 168 -9.87 -32.89 3.54
CA ASP A 168 -11.06 -33.73 3.66
C ASP A 168 -12.06 -33.14 4.67
N ARG A 169 -13.30 -33.63 4.63
CA ARG A 169 -14.38 -33.12 5.48
C ARG A 169 -14.07 -33.24 6.97
N GLU A 170 -13.27 -34.22 7.36
CA GLU A 170 -12.91 -34.46 8.76
C GLU A 170 -11.88 -33.42 9.23
N THR A 171 -10.90 -33.11 8.39
CA THR A 171 -9.89 -32.06 8.58
C THR A 171 -10.51 -30.68 8.65
N ILE A 172 -11.47 -30.38 7.76
CA ILE A 172 -12.21 -29.10 7.79
C ILE A 172 -12.95 -28.93 9.11
N VAL A 173 -13.63 -29.98 9.60
CA VAL A 173 -14.38 -29.92 10.86
C VAL A 173 -13.43 -29.82 12.06
N ALA A 174 -12.34 -30.58 12.07
CA ALA A 174 -11.36 -30.55 13.15
C ALA A 174 -10.64 -29.19 13.27
N ALA A 175 -10.33 -28.55 12.13
CA ALA A 175 -9.73 -27.22 12.08
C ALA A 175 -10.68 -26.12 12.58
N VAL A 176 -11.99 -26.25 12.33
CA VAL A 176 -13.01 -25.30 12.80
C VAL A 176 -13.36 -25.52 14.28
N ASP A 177 -13.35 -26.77 14.75
CA ASP A 177 -13.68 -27.11 16.14
C ASP A 177 -12.46 -27.06 17.09
N GLY A 178 -11.25 -26.81 16.57
CA GLY A 178 -10.03 -26.60 17.35
C GLY A 178 -9.55 -27.83 18.13
N SER A 179 -9.78 -29.04 17.60
CA SER A 179 -9.63 -30.31 18.34
C SER A 179 -8.30 -31.05 18.13
N ASP A 180 -7.21 -30.34 17.84
CA ASP A 180 -5.86 -30.91 17.90
C ASP A 180 -5.18 -30.61 19.25
N GLU A 181 -5.28 -31.58 20.16
CA GLU A 181 -4.70 -31.58 21.49
C GLU A 181 -3.18 -31.82 21.47
N ARG A 182 -2.40 -30.76 21.66
CA ARG A 182 -1.22 -30.82 22.55
C ARG A 182 -1.41 -29.79 23.65
N ALA A 183 -1.73 -30.29 24.83
CA ALA A 183 -2.15 -29.51 26.01
C ALA A 183 -1.20 -28.36 26.34
N ALA A 184 -1.63 -27.13 26.02
CA ALA A 184 -1.09 -25.91 26.63
C ALA A 184 -1.87 -25.58 27.91
N PRO A 185 -1.22 -25.09 28.98
CA PRO A 185 -1.89 -24.68 30.22
C PRO A 185 -3.01 -23.66 29.96
N SER A 186 -4.01 -23.62 30.85
CA SER A 186 -5.19 -22.73 30.74
C SER A 186 -4.86 -21.24 30.60
N GLU A 187 -3.67 -20.81 31.02
CA GLU A 187 -3.15 -19.44 30.82
C GLU A 187 -2.77 -19.19 29.34
N SER A 188 -2.16 -20.16 28.67
CA SER A 188 -1.84 -20.11 27.23
C SER A 188 -3.10 -20.10 26.36
N ARG A 189 -4.19 -20.74 26.81
CA ARG A 189 -5.48 -20.74 26.09
C ARG A 189 -6.15 -19.36 26.11
N ARG A 190 -6.01 -18.62 27.22
CA ARG A 190 -6.52 -17.23 27.35
C ARG A 190 -5.69 -16.27 26.48
N ALA A 191 -4.37 -16.47 26.47
CA ALA A 191 -3.42 -15.76 25.62
C ALA A 191 -3.65 -15.99 24.11
N LEU A 192 -3.94 -17.21 23.67
CA LEU A 192 -4.26 -17.51 22.27
C LEU A 192 -5.60 -16.90 21.83
N ASP A 193 -6.61 -16.88 22.70
CA ASP A 193 -7.93 -16.30 22.42
C ASP A 193 -7.85 -14.78 22.15
N TRP A 194 -6.89 -14.09 22.80
CA TRP A 194 -6.62 -12.66 22.55
C TRP A 194 -6.08 -12.42 21.14
N ILE A 195 -5.12 -13.24 20.72
CA ILE A 195 -4.44 -13.07 19.43
C ILE A 195 -5.40 -13.30 18.26
N THR A 196 -6.24 -14.33 18.33
CA THR A 196 -7.19 -14.64 17.25
C THR A 196 -8.26 -13.56 17.11
N THR A 197 -8.83 -13.11 18.23
CA THR A 197 -9.87 -12.07 18.24
C THR A 197 -9.32 -10.71 17.77
N VAL A 198 -8.10 -10.35 18.18
CA VAL A 198 -7.45 -9.12 17.68
C VAL A 198 -7.09 -9.26 16.21
N SER A 199 -6.65 -10.43 15.74
CA SER A 199 -6.36 -10.67 14.33
C SER A 199 -7.61 -10.47 13.45
N GLU A 200 -8.78 -10.94 13.91
CA GLU A 200 -10.06 -10.70 13.22
C GLU A 200 -10.43 -9.20 13.20
N ALA A 201 -10.29 -8.52 14.35
CA ALA A 201 -10.58 -7.09 14.45
C ALA A 201 -9.63 -6.23 13.59
N LEU A 202 -8.35 -6.59 13.55
CA LEU A 202 -7.33 -5.96 12.69
C LEU A 202 -7.60 -6.23 11.20
N ALA A 203 -8.04 -7.43 10.84
CA ALA A 203 -8.40 -7.77 9.47
C ALA A 203 -9.64 -6.98 8.97
N ALA A 204 -10.57 -6.67 9.87
CA ALA A 204 -11.75 -5.85 9.57
C ALA A 204 -11.47 -4.35 9.52
N ALA A 205 -10.42 -3.87 10.19
CA ALA A 205 -10.12 -2.45 10.31
C ALA A 205 -9.52 -1.87 9.01
N ALA A 206 -10.10 -0.77 8.52
CA ALA A 206 -9.68 -0.13 7.28
C ALA A 206 -8.66 1.02 7.46
N THR A 207 -8.50 1.54 8.68
CA THR A 207 -7.66 2.70 8.99
C THR A 207 -6.83 2.48 10.24
N GLY A 208 -5.71 3.21 10.39
CA GLY A 208 -4.88 3.17 11.59
C GLY A 208 -5.62 3.57 12.87
N GLU A 209 -6.62 4.45 12.77
CA GLU A 209 -7.48 4.85 13.89
C GLU A 209 -8.46 3.74 14.28
N ALA A 210 -9.10 3.08 13.31
CA ALA A 210 -9.96 1.92 13.57
C ALA A 210 -9.18 0.75 14.18
N ILE A 211 -7.94 0.55 13.73
CA ILE A 211 -6.99 -0.42 14.32
C ILE A 211 -6.72 -0.06 15.79
N ALA A 212 -6.41 1.21 16.07
CA ALA A 212 -6.10 1.65 17.43
C ALA A 212 -7.27 1.41 18.38
N THR A 213 -8.48 1.84 18.00
CA THR A 213 -9.70 1.66 18.82
C THR A 213 -9.98 0.18 19.07
N ALA A 214 -9.97 -0.65 18.02
CA ALA A 214 -10.24 -2.08 18.15
C ALA A 214 -9.27 -2.79 19.11
N VAL A 215 -7.99 -2.40 19.10
CA VAL A 215 -6.98 -2.96 19.98
C VAL A 215 -7.18 -2.51 21.43
N CYS A 216 -7.42 -1.23 21.68
CA CYS A 216 -7.63 -0.72 23.04
C CYS A 216 -8.92 -1.25 23.68
N ASP A 217 -9.99 -1.37 22.90
CA ASP A 217 -11.25 -1.96 23.36
C ASP A 217 -11.06 -3.45 23.66
N HIS A 218 -10.36 -4.20 22.81
CA HIS A 218 -10.09 -5.61 23.06
C HIS A 218 -9.26 -5.83 24.33
N LEU A 219 -8.22 -5.02 24.55
CA LEU A 219 -7.34 -5.13 25.72
C LEU A 219 -8.10 -4.90 27.03
N THR A 220 -9.09 -4.01 27.03
CA THR A 220 -9.88 -3.73 28.23
C THR A 220 -11.05 -4.71 28.41
N GLU A 221 -11.85 -4.94 27.36
CA GLU A 221 -13.08 -5.73 27.45
C GLU A 221 -12.82 -7.24 27.48
N THR A 222 -11.84 -7.73 26.73
CA THR A 222 -11.60 -9.17 26.55
C THR A 222 -10.37 -9.66 27.30
N ALA A 223 -9.28 -8.89 27.28
CA ALA A 223 -8.05 -9.23 28.00
C ALA A 223 -8.09 -8.84 29.48
N GLY A 224 -8.99 -7.93 29.87
CA GLY A 224 -9.25 -7.59 31.27
C GLY A 224 -8.22 -6.64 31.88
N PHE A 225 -7.47 -5.91 31.04
CA PHE A 225 -6.61 -4.82 31.50
C PHE A 225 -7.44 -3.64 32.00
N GLU A 226 -6.91 -2.88 32.96
CA GLU A 226 -7.66 -1.80 33.60
C GLU A 226 -7.90 -0.63 32.66
N PHE A 227 -6.94 -0.36 31.78
CA PHE A 227 -7.04 0.63 30.72
C PHE A 227 -6.05 0.30 29.61
N ALA A 228 -6.28 0.87 28.43
CA ALA A 228 -5.36 0.80 27.31
C ALA A 228 -5.32 2.13 26.55
N TRP A 229 -4.18 2.47 25.97
CA TRP A 229 -4.03 3.62 25.08
C TRP A 229 -3.00 3.33 24.00
N LEU A 230 -3.12 3.99 22.84
CA LEU A 230 -2.18 3.88 21.73
C LEU A 230 -1.70 5.26 21.31
N ALA A 231 -0.40 5.42 21.20
CA ALA A 231 0.23 6.62 20.66
C ALA A 231 1.17 6.27 19.50
N GLU A 232 1.15 7.08 18.45
CA GLU A 232 2.07 6.95 17.32
C GLU A 232 3.23 7.92 17.45
N ARG A 233 4.38 7.57 16.89
CA ARG A 233 5.54 8.43 16.85
C ARG A 233 5.42 9.41 15.67
N THR A 234 5.49 10.70 15.97
CA THR A 234 5.37 11.78 14.99
C THR A 234 6.50 12.77 15.21
N GLY A 235 7.48 12.79 14.31
CA GLY A 235 8.72 13.54 14.50
C GLY A 235 9.49 13.07 15.74
N ASP A 236 9.79 13.99 16.65
CA ASP A 236 10.53 13.71 17.90
C ASP A 236 9.63 13.33 19.08
N GLY A 237 8.31 13.24 18.88
CA GLY A 237 7.34 13.02 19.96
C GLY A 237 6.36 11.87 19.69
N LEU A 238 5.44 11.68 20.62
CA LEU A 238 4.31 10.75 20.51
C LEU A 238 3.01 11.53 20.43
N THR A 239 2.14 11.13 19.53
CA THR A 239 0.80 11.67 19.38
C THR A 239 -0.21 10.59 19.75
N LEU A 240 -1.03 10.88 20.76
CA LEU A 240 -2.10 10.01 21.20
C LEU A 240 -3.12 9.79 20.07
N ARG A 241 -3.51 8.53 19.84
CA ARG A 241 -4.54 8.16 18.86
C ARG A 241 -5.84 7.75 19.52
N THR A 242 -5.76 6.98 20.60
CA THR A 242 -6.95 6.49 21.28
C THR A 242 -6.64 6.12 22.73
N THR A 243 -7.69 6.10 23.55
CA THR A 243 -7.68 5.69 24.96
C THR A 243 -8.97 4.96 25.31
N THR A 244 -8.88 3.91 26.12
CA THR A 244 -10.03 3.19 26.66
C THR A 244 -9.85 3.04 28.18
N GLU A 245 -10.88 3.37 28.97
CA GLU A 245 -10.90 3.34 30.45
C GLU A 245 -9.82 4.20 31.16
N ILE A 246 -9.21 5.17 30.47
CA ILE A 246 -8.30 6.17 31.02
C ILE A 246 -8.53 7.55 30.36
N SER A 247 -8.35 8.64 31.11
CA SER A 247 -8.50 10.00 30.57
C SER A 247 -7.27 10.43 29.78
N GLU A 248 -7.46 11.14 28.66
CA GLU A 248 -6.36 11.68 27.83
C GLU A 248 -5.31 12.45 28.64
N SER A 249 -5.73 13.30 29.59
CA SER A 249 -4.81 14.07 30.45
C SER A 249 -3.91 13.20 31.35
N ALA A 250 -4.37 12.00 31.72
CA ALA A 250 -3.57 11.04 32.49
C ALA A 250 -2.57 10.33 31.57
N VAL A 251 -2.97 10.01 30.34
CA VAL A 251 -2.07 9.44 29.33
C VAL A 251 -1.00 10.45 28.91
N GLU A 252 -1.35 11.72 28.73
CA GLU A 252 -0.38 12.79 28.47
C GLU A 252 0.64 12.91 29.61
N HIS A 253 0.19 12.76 30.86
CA HIS A 253 1.09 12.73 32.02
C HIS A 253 2.03 11.52 31.99
N GLN A 254 1.49 10.32 31.73
CA GLN A 254 2.28 9.09 31.58
C GLN A 254 3.32 9.19 30.46
N ILE A 255 2.92 9.69 29.28
CA ILE A 255 3.81 9.91 28.15
C ILE A 255 4.90 10.90 28.53
N HIS A 256 4.58 11.99 29.24
CA HIS A 256 5.56 12.98 29.66
C HIS A 256 6.54 12.44 30.72
N GLU A 257 6.05 11.73 31.72
CA GLU A 257 6.84 11.18 32.83
C GLU A 257 7.76 10.04 32.37
N HIS A 258 7.26 9.20 31.47
CA HIS A 258 8.00 8.03 30.98
C HIS A 258 8.55 8.22 29.56
N ILE A 259 8.60 9.46 29.04
CA ILE A 259 9.01 9.72 27.64
C ILE A 259 10.35 9.08 27.31
N GLU A 260 11.33 9.10 28.21
CA GLU A 260 12.63 8.45 28.00
C GLU A 260 12.51 6.92 27.95
N SER A 261 11.62 6.32 28.75
CA SER A 261 11.37 4.87 28.72
C SER A 261 10.62 4.42 27.47
N VAL A 262 9.78 5.30 26.92
CA VAL A 262 8.98 5.07 25.70
C VAL A 262 9.78 5.37 24.42
N THR A 263 10.71 6.34 24.47
CA THR A 263 11.50 6.81 23.31
C THR A 263 12.93 6.30 23.26
N ALA A 264 13.45 5.72 24.35
CA ALA A 264 14.68 4.94 24.32
C ALA A 264 14.58 3.86 23.22
N PRO A 265 15.70 3.39 22.65
CA PRO A 265 15.69 2.23 21.78
C PRO A 265 15.05 1.08 22.57
N LEU A 266 13.79 0.78 22.26
CA LEU A 266 13.19 -0.49 22.62
C LEU A 266 13.87 -1.48 21.70
N ASP A 267 14.52 -2.51 22.26
CA ASP A 267 14.87 -3.66 21.44
C ASP A 267 13.56 -4.13 20.79
N VAL A 268 13.63 -4.43 19.50
CA VAL A 268 12.44 -4.75 18.69
C VAL A 268 11.63 -5.83 19.40
N GLY A 269 10.40 -5.49 19.83
CA GLY A 269 9.48 -6.41 20.49
C GLY A 269 9.61 -6.50 22.02
N GLU A 270 10.49 -5.76 22.70
CA GLU A 270 10.58 -5.82 24.17
C GLU A 270 9.48 -4.97 24.84
N VAL A 271 8.58 -5.61 25.60
CA VAL A 271 7.59 -4.93 26.44
C VAL A 271 8.26 -4.46 27.73
N ARG A 272 8.15 -3.17 28.05
CA ARG A 272 8.66 -2.60 29.31
C ARG A 272 7.53 -2.37 30.30
N VAL A 273 7.79 -2.52 31.60
CA VAL A 273 6.81 -2.18 32.63
C VAL A 273 7.36 -1.02 33.44
N VAL A 274 6.58 0.04 33.56
CA VAL A 274 6.88 1.24 34.36
C VAL A 274 5.86 1.37 35.47
N ASP A 275 6.29 1.86 36.64
CA ASP A 275 5.36 2.18 37.71
C ASP A 275 4.84 3.61 37.53
N ASP A 276 3.52 3.74 37.43
CA ASP A 276 2.81 5.02 37.42
C ASP A 276 1.92 5.15 38.68
N SER A 277 1.43 6.37 38.94
CA SER A 277 0.42 6.70 39.92
C SER A 277 -0.86 5.84 39.86
N ALA A 278 -1.20 5.30 38.68
CA ALA A 278 -2.33 4.39 38.47
C ALA A 278 -2.00 2.89 38.67
N GLY A 279 -0.73 2.54 38.91
CA GLY A 279 -0.23 1.16 38.97
C GLY A 279 0.80 0.85 37.87
N PRO A 280 1.22 -0.42 37.76
CA PRO A 280 2.18 -0.82 36.73
C PRO A 280 1.56 -0.73 35.32
N VAL A 281 2.25 -0.02 34.44
CA VAL A 281 1.88 0.19 33.04
C VAL A 281 2.86 -0.54 32.13
N ALA A 282 2.34 -1.42 31.30
CA ALA A 282 3.10 -2.09 30.25
C ALA A 282 3.14 -1.23 29.00
N LEU A 283 4.34 -0.90 28.55
CA LEU A 283 4.64 -0.18 27.33
C LEU A 283 5.07 -1.19 26.26
N VAL A 284 4.25 -1.32 25.23
CA VAL A 284 4.37 -2.30 24.15
C VAL A 284 4.77 -1.58 22.87
N PRO A 285 5.96 -1.81 22.30
CA PRO A 285 6.37 -1.16 21.06
C PRO A 285 5.55 -1.62 19.84
N LEU A 286 5.15 -0.66 19.01
CA LEU A 286 4.60 -0.93 17.67
C LEU A 286 5.74 -0.97 16.66
N VAL A 287 6.11 -2.17 16.19
CA VAL A 287 7.28 -2.35 15.32
C VAL A 287 6.88 -2.27 13.85
N ARG A 288 7.58 -1.44 13.08
CA ARG A 288 7.51 -1.36 11.61
C ARG A 288 8.93 -1.49 11.05
N GLU A 289 9.20 -2.49 10.20
CA GLU A 289 10.49 -2.64 9.51
C GLU A 289 11.70 -2.46 10.47
N ASN A 290 11.66 -3.13 11.63
CA ASN A 290 12.66 -3.04 12.71
C ASN A 290 12.82 -1.66 13.38
N THR A 291 11.84 -0.75 13.24
CA THR A 291 11.78 0.55 13.90
C THR A 291 10.50 0.69 14.73
N VAL A 292 10.59 1.30 15.91
CA VAL A 292 9.41 1.58 16.74
C VAL A 292 8.66 2.78 16.19
N SER A 293 7.46 2.50 15.68
CA SER A 293 6.55 3.47 15.07
C SER A 293 5.54 4.09 16.03
N GLY A 294 5.41 3.53 17.23
CA GLY A 294 4.46 3.94 18.25
C GLY A 294 4.52 3.01 19.45
N VAL A 295 3.59 3.20 20.39
CA VAL A 295 3.51 2.43 21.63
C VAL A 295 2.05 2.19 21.99
N ILE A 296 1.77 1.03 22.58
CA ILE A 296 0.54 0.77 23.33
C ILE A 296 0.90 0.79 24.81
N GLY A 297 0.18 1.57 25.61
CA GLY A 297 0.25 1.52 27.07
C GLY A 297 -0.93 0.74 27.63
N VAL A 298 -0.65 -0.21 28.52
CA VAL A 298 -1.67 -1.08 29.12
C VAL A 298 -1.52 -1.10 30.64
N GLY A 299 -2.58 -0.76 31.36
CA GLY A 299 -2.61 -0.78 32.82
C GLY A 299 -2.89 -2.18 33.38
N SER A 300 -2.06 -2.65 34.30
CA SER A 300 -2.29 -3.90 35.05
C SER A 300 -2.37 -3.64 36.55
N ARG A 301 -3.20 -4.41 37.25
CA ARG A 301 -3.33 -4.35 38.72
C ARG A 301 -2.29 -5.17 39.48
N GLU A 302 -1.87 -6.29 38.90
CA GLU A 302 -1.00 -7.28 39.56
C GLU A 302 0.37 -7.42 38.87
N GLY A 303 0.65 -6.57 37.88
CA GLY A 303 1.81 -6.69 36.99
C GLY A 303 1.54 -7.60 35.79
N LEU A 304 2.57 -7.89 35.00
CA LEU A 304 2.46 -8.80 33.85
C LEU A 304 3.17 -10.13 34.14
N THR A 305 2.52 -11.23 33.78
CA THR A 305 3.17 -12.54 33.65
C THR A 305 4.07 -12.59 32.40
N ASP A 306 4.99 -13.56 32.35
CA ASP A 306 5.85 -13.77 31.18
C ASP A 306 5.04 -14.14 29.93
N ALA A 307 3.93 -14.85 30.10
CA ALA A 307 3.00 -15.20 29.02
C ALA A 307 2.30 -13.95 28.47
N GLU A 308 1.77 -13.07 29.33
CA GLU A 308 1.14 -11.82 28.90
C GLU A 308 2.15 -10.88 28.24
N ARG A 309 3.39 -10.85 28.72
CA ARG A 309 4.49 -10.09 28.10
C ARG A 309 4.77 -10.57 26.68
N ALA A 310 4.85 -11.88 26.47
CA ALA A 310 5.08 -12.47 25.16
C ALA A 310 3.91 -12.20 24.19
N VAL A 311 2.68 -12.27 24.67
CA VAL A 311 1.48 -11.97 23.87
C VAL A 311 1.40 -10.50 23.49
N LEU A 312 1.64 -9.60 24.44
CA LEU A 312 1.66 -8.16 24.18
C LEU A 312 2.77 -7.79 23.19
N SER A 313 3.95 -8.42 23.29
CA SER A 313 5.03 -8.28 22.31
C SER A 313 4.57 -8.67 20.89
N ALA A 314 3.97 -9.86 20.75
CA ALA A 314 3.45 -10.33 19.48
C ALA A 314 2.35 -9.41 18.93
N LEU A 315 1.47 -8.92 19.81
CA LEU A 315 0.43 -7.94 19.46
C LEU A 315 1.04 -6.63 18.94
N GLY A 316 2.10 -6.11 19.57
CA GLY A 316 2.80 -4.92 19.11
C GLY A 316 3.35 -5.05 17.69
N VAL A 317 3.87 -6.23 17.33
CA VAL A 317 4.31 -6.55 15.97
C VAL A 317 3.12 -6.63 15.01
N GLN A 318 2.06 -7.34 15.38
CA GLN A 318 0.87 -7.50 14.54
C GLN A 318 0.17 -6.16 14.26
N VAL A 319 0.00 -5.31 15.28
CA VAL A 319 -0.58 -3.97 15.13
C VAL A 319 0.30 -3.09 14.25
N GLY A 320 1.63 -3.15 14.44
CA GLY A 320 2.58 -2.45 13.58
C GLY A 320 2.46 -2.85 12.11
N HIS A 321 2.35 -4.15 11.82
CA HIS A 321 2.10 -4.67 10.47
C HIS A 321 0.75 -4.26 9.91
N ALA A 322 -0.32 -4.31 10.71
CA ALA A 322 -1.66 -3.91 10.30
C ALA A 322 -1.71 -2.41 9.96
N GLN A 323 -1.04 -1.56 10.74
CA GLN A 323 -0.91 -0.13 10.44
C GLN A 323 -0.15 0.12 9.14
N VAL A 324 0.93 -0.61 8.87
CA VAL A 324 1.66 -0.54 7.59
C VAL A 324 0.78 -1.01 6.43
N ALA A 325 0.02 -2.08 6.61
CA ALA A 325 -0.89 -2.58 5.58
C ALA A 325 -2.02 -1.58 5.30
N ALA A 326 -2.60 -0.96 6.34
CA ALA A 326 -3.61 0.07 6.20
C ALA A 326 -3.05 1.34 5.52
N GLU A 327 -1.85 1.78 5.90
CA GLU A 327 -1.20 2.95 5.28
C GLU A 327 -0.78 2.64 3.84
N ARG A 328 -0.21 1.46 3.57
CA ARG A 328 0.12 1.03 2.21
C ARG A 328 -1.14 0.90 1.35
N LYS A 329 -2.23 0.37 1.89
CA LYS A 329 -3.53 0.33 1.19
C LYS A 329 -4.02 1.75 0.90
N ARG A 330 -3.92 2.68 1.84
CA ARG A 330 -4.26 4.10 1.64
C ARG A 330 -3.37 4.74 0.56
N LEU A 331 -2.06 4.50 0.60
CA LEU A 331 -1.09 5.01 -0.37
C LEU A 331 -1.26 4.37 -1.77
N LEU A 332 -1.61 3.08 -1.85
CA LEU A 332 -1.90 2.39 -3.10
C LEU A 332 -3.24 2.83 -3.71
N LEU A 333 -4.23 3.14 -2.86
CA LEU A 333 -5.54 3.63 -3.31
C LEU A 333 -5.55 5.13 -3.60
N ALA A 334 -4.57 5.89 -3.10
CA ALA A 334 -4.40 7.31 -3.41
C ALA A 334 -4.24 7.59 -4.92
N ASP A 335 -3.73 6.62 -5.69
CA ASP A 335 -3.57 6.70 -7.16
C ASP A 335 -4.70 6.02 -7.94
N THR A 336 -5.72 5.50 -7.27
CA THR A 336 -6.92 4.97 -7.93
C THR A 336 -8.01 6.03 -7.90
N VAL A 337 -8.64 6.31 -9.04
CA VAL A 337 -9.80 7.20 -9.12
C VAL A 337 -11.03 6.44 -9.60
N THR A 338 -12.20 6.83 -9.10
CA THR A 338 -13.47 6.39 -9.66
C THR A 338 -13.90 7.38 -10.73
N GLU A 339 -13.91 6.94 -11.98
CA GLU A 339 -14.51 7.68 -13.08
C GLU A 339 -16.02 7.40 -13.13
N LEU A 340 -16.82 8.46 -13.10
CA LEU A 340 -18.25 8.42 -13.35
C LEU A 340 -18.58 9.18 -14.64
N GLU A 341 -19.47 8.62 -15.44
CA GLU A 341 -20.00 9.26 -16.65
C GLU A 341 -21.50 9.46 -16.48
N PHE A 342 -21.96 10.70 -16.58
CA PHE A 342 -23.37 11.08 -16.51
C PHE A 342 -23.87 11.52 -17.88
N HIS A 343 -25.07 11.09 -18.27
CA HIS A 343 -25.80 11.66 -19.40
C HIS A 343 -26.93 12.52 -18.85
N CYS A 344 -26.91 13.81 -19.18
CA CYS A 344 -27.85 14.82 -18.73
C CYS A 344 -28.56 15.41 -19.96
N ALA A 345 -29.84 15.13 -20.11
CA ALA A 345 -30.70 15.74 -21.14
C ALA A 345 -31.49 16.94 -20.61
N ASP A 346 -31.20 17.39 -19.38
CA ASP A 346 -31.94 18.46 -18.72
C ASP A 346 -31.59 19.80 -19.38
N GLU A 347 -32.55 20.39 -20.09
CA GLU A 347 -32.40 21.65 -20.84
C GLU A 347 -32.07 22.85 -19.92
N ARG A 348 -32.26 22.73 -18.60
CA ARG A 348 -31.81 23.72 -17.61
C ARG A 348 -30.30 23.83 -17.55
N THR A 349 -29.59 22.80 -17.99
CA THR A 349 -28.13 22.85 -18.11
C THR A 349 -27.74 23.57 -19.39
N PHE A 350 -26.95 24.63 -19.27
CA PHE A 350 -26.57 25.46 -20.41
C PHE A 350 -25.99 24.63 -21.58
N THR A 351 -25.13 23.65 -21.30
CA THR A 351 -24.47 22.84 -22.35
C THR A 351 -25.45 21.96 -23.13
N ALA A 352 -26.38 21.29 -22.46
CA ALA A 352 -27.43 20.53 -23.12
C ALA A 352 -28.40 21.45 -23.86
N GLY A 353 -28.90 22.50 -23.19
CA GLY A 353 -29.86 23.44 -23.73
C GLY A 353 -29.37 24.14 -25.00
N VAL A 354 -28.16 24.71 -24.97
CA VAL A 354 -27.59 25.42 -26.14
C VAL A 354 -27.33 24.48 -27.32
N SER A 355 -26.86 23.26 -27.03
CA SER A 355 -26.63 22.22 -28.06
C SER A 355 -27.93 21.82 -28.74
N GLY A 356 -28.99 21.58 -27.97
CA GLY A 356 -30.30 21.21 -28.51
C GLY A 356 -30.95 22.36 -29.29
N ALA A 357 -30.92 23.58 -28.74
CA ALA A 357 -31.58 24.74 -29.34
C ALA A 357 -30.91 25.21 -30.63
N LEU A 358 -29.57 25.19 -30.69
CA LEU A 358 -28.80 25.68 -31.83
C LEU A 358 -28.29 24.57 -32.75
N GLN A 359 -28.54 23.29 -32.41
CA GLN A 359 -28.03 22.11 -33.12
C GLN A 359 -26.51 22.14 -33.28
N CYS A 360 -25.81 22.56 -32.22
CA CYS A 360 -24.36 22.71 -32.17
C CYS A 360 -23.72 21.65 -31.27
N THR A 361 -22.41 21.46 -31.42
CA THR A 361 -21.60 20.65 -30.52
C THR A 361 -20.90 21.56 -29.53
N VAL A 362 -20.92 21.18 -28.25
CA VAL A 362 -20.25 21.92 -27.18
C VAL A 362 -19.23 21.01 -26.52
N GLU A 363 -18.00 21.48 -26.34
CA GLU A 363 -16.95 20.75 -25.65
C GLU A 363 -16.29 21.64 -24.59
N LEU A 364 -16.02 21.08 -23.41
CA LEU A 364 -15.34 21.78 -22.32
C LEU A 364 -13.83 21.77 -22.53
N SER A 365 -13.25 22.95 -22.68
CA SER A 365 -11.80 23.17 -22.68
C SER A 365 -11.22 23.34 -21.29
N GLY A 366 -12.01 23.85 -20.35
CA GLY A 366 -11.58 24.11 -18.98
C GLY A 366 -12.74 24.48 -18.07
N VAL A 367 -12.58 24.21 -16.78
CA VAL A 367 -13.57 24.54 -15.75
C VAL A 367 -12.87 25.05 -14.51
N VAL A 368 -13.38 26.13 -13.96
CA VAL A 368 -12.81 26.78 -12.78
C VAL A 368 -13.92 27.09 -11.78
N PRO A 369 -13.84 26.58 -10.53
CA PRO A 369 -14.79 26.97 -9.48
C PRO A 369 -14.61 28.45 -9.11
N VAL A 370 -15.69 29.21 -9.10
CA VAL A 370 -15.69 30.63 -8.71
C VAL A 370 -16.59 30.87 -7.50
N ALA A 371 -16.55 32.09 -6.95
CA ALA A 371 -17.35 32.41 -5.76
C ALA A 371 -18.86 32.29 -6.06
N GLY A 372 -19.66 32.01 -5.02
CA GLY A 372 -21.13 32.02 -5.15
C GLY A 372 -21.76 30.73 -5.66
N GLN A 373 -21.08 29.58 -5.54
CA GLN A 373 -21.55 28.27 -6.05
C GLN A 373 -21.75 28.28 -7.57
N SER A 374 -20.81 28.87 -8.30
CA SER A 374 -20.81 28.92 -9.77
C SER A 374 -19.55 28.27 -10.33
N LEU A 375 -19.63 27.80 -11.57
CA LEU A 375 -18.48 27.34 -12.33
C LEU A 375 -18.25 28.27 -13.52
N LEU A 376 -17.00 28.65 -13.74
CA LEU A 376 -16.55 29.32 -14.95
C LEU A 376 -16.15 28.26 -15.97
N TYR A 377 -16.92 28.13 -17.05
CA TYR A 377 -16.68 27.21 -18.14
C TYR A 377 -15.97 27.90 -19.29
N TYR A 378 -14.95 27.23 -19.83
CA TYR A 378 -14.36 27.55 -21.12
C TYR A 378 -14.86 26.51 -22.12
N LEU A 379 -15.70 26.94 -23.06
CA LEU A 379 -16.44 26.06 -23.97
C LEU A 379 -16.01 26.31 -25.41
N MET A 380 -15.67 25.24 -26.13
CA MET A 380 -15.60 25.23 -27.57
C MET A 380 -16.99 24.91 -28.13
N VAL A 381 -17.51 25.77 -28.99
CA VAL A 381 -18.80 25.57 -29.65
C VAL A 381 -18.59 25.50 -31.16
N ASP A 382 -18.97 24.39 -31.76
CA ASP A 382 -18.95 24.18 -33.21
C ASP A 382 -20.37 24.10 -33.78
N GLY A 383 -20.59 24.70 -34.95
CA GLY A 383 -21.89 24.67 -35.64
C GLY A 383 -22.86 25.80 -35.28
N ALA A 384 -22.47 26.79 -34.47
CA ALA A 384 -23.28 27.99 -34.16
C ALA A 384 -22.46 29.29 -34.30
N SER A 385 -23.15 30.42 -34.52
CA SER A 385 -22.52 31.75 -34.55
C SER A 385 -22.44 32.35 -33.14
N ALA A 386 -21.43 33.19 -32.90
CA ALA A 386 -21.23 33.83 -31.60
C ALA A 386 -22.46 34.65 -31.15
N GLU A 387 -23.10 35.36 -32.08
CA GLU A 387 -24.33 36.11 -31.81
C GLU A 387 -25.45 35.20 -31.30
N SER A 388 -25.62 34.02 -31.89
CA SER A 388 -26.69 33.09 -31.50
C SER A 388 -26.41 32.48 -30.13
N VAL A 389 -25.17 32.08 -29.87
CA VAL A 389 -24.76 31.46 -28.60
C VAL A 389 -24.85 32.48 -27.45
N LEU A 390 -24.33 33.70 -27.64
CA LEU A 390 -24.40 34.76 -26.63
C LEU A 390 -25.85 35.19 -26.38
N SER A 391 -26.68 35.30 -27.42
CA SER A 391 -28.11 35.60 -27.24
C SER A 391 -28.86 34.49 -26.51
N TYR A 392 -28.44 33.23 -26.64
CA TYR A 392 -29.00 32.13 -25.87
C TYR A 392 -28.56 32.23 -24.40
N ALA A 393 -27.28 32.48 -24.15
CA ALA A 393 -26.72 32.65 -22.81
C ALA A 393 -27.38 33.80 -22.03
N ASP A 394 -27.62 34.95 -22.68
CA ASP A 394 -28.29 36.10 -22.07
C ASP A 394 -29.75 35.80 -21.62
N ALA A 395 -30.38 34.79 -22.21
CA ALA A 395 -31.75 34.39 -21.93
C ALA A 395 -31.85 33.19 -20.98
N ASP A 396 -30.72 32.58 -20.61
CA ASP A 396 -30.66 31.38 -19.78
C ASP A 396 -30.53 31.76 -18.30
N ASP A 397 -31.51 31.36 -17.48
CA ASP A 397 -31.54 31.67 -16.04
C ASP A 397 -30.38 31.01 -15.26
N GLY A 398 -29.77 29.96 -15.82
CA GLY A 398 -28.62 29.24 -15.26
C GLY A 398 -27.27 29.89 -15.58
N VAL A 399 -27.24 30.94 -16.40
CA VAL A 399 -26.03 31.68 -16.79
C VAL A 399 -26.04 33.07 -16.16
N THR A 400 -24.92 33.45 -15.53
CA THR A 400 -24.75 34.79 -14.94
C THR A 400 -24.00 35.74 -15.87
N ASP A 401 -23.03 35.23 -16.63
CA ASP A 401 -22.23 36.00 -17.57
C ASP A 401 -21.70 35.10 -18.69
N ALA A 402 -21.55 35.64 -19.89
CA ALA A 402 -21.02 34.92 -21.04
C ALA A 402 -20.26 35.86 -21.98
N ARG A 403 -19.08 35.43 -22.41
CA ARG A 403 -18.19 36.24 -23.24
C ARG A 403 -17.50 35.39 -24.30
N LEU A 404 -17.44 35.92 -25.52
CA LEU A 404 -16.60 35.34 -26.57
C LEU A 404 -15.14 35.71 -26.30
N LEU A 405 -14.27 34.70 -26.22
CA LEU A 405 -12.83 34.89 -26.11
C LEU A 405 -12.19 34.93 -27.49
N GLU A 406 -12.42 33.88 -28.28
CA GLU A 406 -11.84 33.72 -29.60
C GLU A 406 -12.83 33.10 -30.57
N GLU A 407 -12.72 33.51 -31.83
CA GLU A 407 -13.45 32.92 -32.95
C GLU A 407 -12.43 32.30 -33.90
N HIS A 408 -12.41 30.98 -33.96
CA HIS A 408 -11.56 30.21 -34.84
C HIS A 408 -12.33 29.74 -36.07
N SER A 409 -11.62 29.18 -37.04
CA SER A 409 -12.24 28.60 -38.25
C SER A 409 -13.07 27.34 -37.98
N ASP A 410 -12.82 26.70 -36.84
CA ASP A 410 -13.31 25.39 -36.40
C ASP A 410 -14.19 25.48 -35.14
N GLY A 411 -14.55 26.70 -34.71
CA GLY A 411 -15.48 26.91 -33.60
C GLY A 411 -15.23 28.20 -32.85
N LEU A 412 -16.03 28.41 -31.82
CA LEU A 412 -15.99 29.56 -30.92
C LEU A 412 -15.47 29.13 -29.56
N LEU A 413 -14.51 29.85 -29.01
CA LEU A 413 -14.12 29.70 -27.60
C LEU A 413 -14.89 30.73 -26.77
N LEU A 414 -15.76 30.27 -25.89
CA LEU A 414 -16.54 31.09 -24.97
C LEU A 414 -16.12 30.86 -23.54
N GLU A 415 -16.23 31.91 -22.74
CA GLU A 415 -16.19 31.88 -21.29
C GLU A 415 -17.62 32.09 -20.77
N VAL A 416 -18.11 31.18 -19.92
CA VAL A 416 -19.50 31.19 -19.43
C VAL A 416 -19.53 30.91 -17.93
N VAL A 417 -20.13 31.79 -17.13
CA VAL A 417 -20.36 31.58 -15.70
C VAL A 417 -21.71 30.89 -15.52
N VAL A 418 -21.69 29.62 -15.14
CA VAL A 418 -22.88 28.80 -14.90
C VAL A 418 -23.14 28.62 -13.41
N THR A 419 -24.41 28.75 -13.01
CA THR A 419 -24.89 28.55 -11.63
C THR A 419 -25.74 27.29 -11.49
N ASP A 420 -26.37 26.83 -12.57
CA ASP A 420 -27.21 25.64 -12.58
C ASP A 420 -26.59 24.54 -13.46
N THR A 421 -25.81 23.66 -12.85
CA THR A 421 -25.15 22.53 -13.55
C THR A 421 -24.90 21.34 -12.62
N PRO A 422 -25.12 20.08 -13.10
CA PRO A 422 -24.76 18.86 -12.37
C PRO A 422 -23.29 18.83 -11.94
N ALA A 423 -22.40 19.43 -12.73
CA ALA A 423 -20.97 19.46 -12.44
C ALA A 423 -20.64 20.19 -11.13
N LEU A 424 -21.47 21.15 -10.71
CA LEU A 424 -21.28 21.88 -9.46
C LEU A 424 -21.36 20.94 -8.26
N GLN A 425 -22.39 20.09 -8.20
CA GLN A 425 -22.57 19.09 -7.14
C GLN A 425 -21.43 18.05 -7.14
N LEU A 426 -20.92 17.71 -8.32
CA LEU A 426 -19.79 16.81 -8.49
C LEU A 426 -18.50 17.42 -7.95
N VAL A 427 -18.23 18.70 -8.24
CA VAL A 427 -17.08 19.43 -7.71
C VAL A 427 -17.19 19.64 -6.20
N GLU A 428 -18.38 19.98 -5.69
CA GLU A 428 -18.64 20.11 -4.24
C GLU A 428 -18.42 18.79 -3.49
N SER A 429 -18.58 17.64 -4.16
CA SER A 429 -18.28 16.31 -3.63
C SER A 429 -16.79 15.94 -3.73
N GLY A 430 -15.91 16.87 -4.09
CA GLY A 430 -14.47 16.65 -4.28
C GLY A 430 -14.13 16.02 -5.64
N GLY A 431 -15.06 16.02 -6.58
CA GLY A 431 -14.87 15.50 -7.93
C GLY A 431 -14.13 16.46 -8.85
N ARG A 432 -13.23 15.92 -9.67
CA ARG A 432 -12.58 16.64 -10.74
C ARG A 432 -13.30 16.35 -12.05
N VAL A 433 -13.89 17.38 -12.64
CA VAL A 433 -14.52 17.28 -13.96
C VAL A 433 -13.42 17.08 -15.01
N ARG A 434 -13.49 15.96 -15.74
CA ARG A 434 -12.53 15.60 -16.79
C ARG A 434 -12.95 16.14 -18.15
N SER A 435 -14.24 16.02 -18.46
CA SER A 435 -14.80 16.51 -19.71
C SER A 435 -16.29 16.76 -19.56
N VAL A 436 -16.78 17.75 -20.29
CA VAL A 436 -18.21 17.92 -20.59
C VAL A 436 -18.32 18.06 -22.10
N THR A 437 -19.16 17.23 -22.71
CA THR A 437 -19.48 17.33 -24.14
C THR A 437 -20.99 17.36 -24.29
N ALA A 438 -21.53 18.15 -25.21
CA ALA A 438 -22.96 18.15 -25.48
C ALA A 438 -23.24 18.11 -26.98
N THR A 439 -24.18 17.24 -27.36
CA THR A 439 -24.63 17.08 -28.74
C THR A 439 -26.10 16.68 -28.72
N ASP A 440 -26.88 17.20 -29.66
CA ASP A 440 -28.31 16.89 -29.80
C ASP A 440 -29.12 17.05 -28.50
N GLY A 441 -28.77 18.06 -27.68
CA GLY A 441 -29.47 18.34 -26.44
C GLY A 441 -29.11 17.44 -25.25
N VAL A 442 -28.05 16.64 -25.35
CA VAL A 442 -27.60 15.75 -24.26
C VAL A 442 -26.15 16.04 -23.91
N ALA A 443 -25.91 16.43 -22.65
CA ALA A 443 -24.59 16.60 -22.08
C ALA A 443 -24.06 15.30 -21.47
N THR A 444 -22.86 14.88 -21.89
CA THR A 444 -22.07 13.82 -21.27
C THR A 444 -21.01 14.43 -20.37
N ILE A 445 -21.10 14.17 -19.07
CA ILE A 445 -20.19 14.70 -18.03
C ILE A 445 -19.35 13.55 -17.49
N ALA A 446 -18.04 13.61 -17.68
CA ALA A 446 -17.09 12.69 -17.07
C ALA A 446 -16.42 13.35 -15.86
N VAL A 447 -16.47 12.70 -14.71
CA VAL A 447 -15.87 13.16 -13.46
C VAL A 447 -15.00 12.07 -12.85
N GLU A 448 -13.87 12.47 -12.28
CA GLU A 448 -13.02 11.65 -11.44
C GLU A 448 -13.30 11.97 -9.97
N LEU A 449 -13.59 10.96 -9.16
CA LEU A 449 -13.73 11.07 -7.72
C LEU A 449 -12.61 10.29 -7.03
N PRO A 450 -12.17 10.71 -5.83
CA PRO A 450 -11.32 9.88 -4.97
C PRO A 450 -11.95 8.50 -4.76
N SER A 451 -11.13 7.43 -4.69
CA SER A 451 -11.64 6.06 -4.54
C SER A 451 -12.39 5.83 -3.22
N GLU A 452 -12.11 6.64 -2.20
CA GLU A 452 -12.79 6.61 -0.91
C GLU A 452 -14.11 7.41 -0.89
N ALA A 453 -14.45 8.11 -1.98
CA ALA A 453 -15.67 8.91 -2.04
C ALA A 453 -16.93 8.02 -2.05
N ASP A 454 -17.92 8.38 -1.23
CA ASP A 454 -19.21 7.72 -1.21
C ASP A 454 -20.01 8.05 -2.49
N ILE A 455 -19.92 7.18 -3.50
CA ILE A 455 -20.50 7.38 -4.83
C ILE A 455 -22.03 7.51 -4.79
N ARG A 456 -22.72 6.72 -3.96
CA ARG A 456 -24.19 6.67 -3.95
C ARG A 456 -24.82 8.01 -3.55
N PRO A 457 -24.42 8.66 -2.44
CA PRO A 457 -24.84 10.02 -2.13
C PRO A 457 -24.63 11.02 -3.27
N THR A 458 -23.46 11.01 -3.90
CA THR A 458 -23.12 11.94 -4.98
C THR A 458 -24.01 11.73 -6.22
N VAL A 459 -24.19 10.47 -6.65
CA VAL A 459 -25.08 10.14 -7.77
C VAL A 459 -26.52 10.57 -7.47
N ASN A 460 -27.02 10.26 -6.27
CA ASN A 460 -28.39 10.62 -5.88
C ASN A 460 -28.56 12.15 -5.84
N ALA A 461 -27.61 12.89 -5.28
CA ALA A 461 -27.67 14.35 -5.24
C ALA A 461 -27.80 14.95 -6.65
N VAL A 462 -27.04 14.43 -7.62
CA VAL A 462 -27.13 14.84 -9.02
C VAL A 462 -28.46 14.45 -9.65
N THR A 463 -28.89 13.19 -9.54
CA THR A 463 -30.12 12.72 -10.19
C THR A 463 -31.39 13.30 -9.57
N ASP A 464 -31.36 13.65 -8.28
CA ASP A 464 -32.49 14.27 -7.60
C ASP A 464 -32.63 15.76 -7.99
N ALA A 465 -31.50 16.46 -8.16
CA ALA A 465 -31.49 17.86 -8.61
C ALA A 465 -31.80 18.00 -10.11
N TYR A 466 -31.37 17.01 -10.91
CA TYR A 466 -31.52 16.96 -12.37
C TYR A 466 -32.18 15.64 -12.79
N PRO A 467 -33.52 15.55 -12.78
CA PRO A 467 -34.25 14.31 -13.01
C PRO A 467 -34.03 13.67 -14.40
N GLU A 468 -33.60 14.46 -15.38
CA GLU A 468 -33.23 13.99 -16.73
C GLU A 468 -31.75 13.62 -16.84
N THR A 469 -31.09 13.38 -15.70
CA THR A 469 -29.71 12.90 -15.60
C THR A 469 -29.67 11.46 -15.16
N SER A 470 -28.79 10.68 -15.77
CA SER A 470 -28.55 9.28 -15.40
C SER A 470 -27.06 8.96 -15.38
N LEU A 471 -26.67 8.03 -14.51
CA LEU A 471 -25.32 7.49 -14.50
C LEU A 471 -25.19 6.47 -15.65
N ALA A 472 -24.38 6.80 -16.65
CA ALA A 472 -24.14 5.99 -17.83
C ALA A 472 -23.02 4.97 -17.61
N ALA A 473 -21.95 5.35 -16.89
CA ALA A 473 -20.84 4.46 -16.58
C ALA A 473 -20.22 4.75 -15.21
N LYS A 474 -19.69 3.69 -14.59
CA LYS A 474 -18.77 3.74 -13.45
C LYS A 474 -17.55 2.88 -13.79
N ARG A 475 -16.34 3.41 -13.66
CA ARG A 475 -15.08 2.68 -13.85
C ARG A 475 -14.12 3.03 -12.73
N GLU A 476 -13.42 2.04 -12.20
CA GLU A 476 -12.27 2.26 -11.32
C GLU A 476 -11.01 2.16 -12.17
N THR A 477 -10.20 3.21 -12.17
CA THR A 477 -9.03 3.35 -13.03
C THR A 477 -7.83 3.74 -12.19
N GLU A 478 -6.71 3.05 -12.40
CA GLU A 478 -5.40 3.48 -11.90
C GLU A 478 -4.97 4.72 -12.68
N ARG A 479 -4.67 5.82 -11.99
CA ARG A 479 -4.07 7.00 -12.61
C ARG A 479 -2.72 6.55 -13.20
N PRO A 480 -2.46 6.74 -14.50
CA PRO A 480 -1.21 6.28 -15.09
C PRO A 480 0.00 6.91 -14.37
N ALA A 481 0.83 6.05 -13.77
CA ALA A 481 2.08 6.43 -13.15
C ALA A 481 3.14 6.68 -14.24
N GLU A 482 3.12 7.85 -14.85
CA GLU A 482 4.25 8.33 -15.68
C GLU A 482 4.63 9.75 -15.28
N THR A 483 5.74 9.86 -14.54
CA THR A 483 6.74 10.94 -14.42
C THR A 483 6.38 12.45 -14.44
N GLU A 484 5.27 12.92 -15.01
CA GLU A 484 4.76 14.31 -14.91
C GLU A 484 3.94 14.56 -13.63
N THR A 485 3.39 13.50 -13.03
CA THR A 485 2.42 13.59 -11.92
C THR A 485 3.06 14.04 -10.61
N GLY A 486 4.30 13.65 -10.33
CA GLY A 486 5.01 14.12 -9.14
C GLY A 486 5.19 15.65 -9.13
N PHE A 487 5.34 16.28 -10.29
CA PHE A 487 5.39 17.74 -10.40
C PHE A 487 3.99 18.36 -10.21
N ARG A 488 2.95 17.80 -10.86
CA ARG A 488 1.58 18.33 -10.75
C ARG A 488 0.98 18.16 -9.35
N ASP A 489 1.14 17.01 -8.70
CA ASP A 489 0.60 16.74 -7.37
C ASP A 489 1.30 17.60 -6.30
N ARG A 490 2.64 17.70 -6.33
CA ARG A 490 3.38 18.64 -5.46
C ARG A 490 2.97 20.09 -5.70
N LEU A 491 2.69 20.46 -6.95
CA LEU A 491 2.27 21.80 -7.31
C LEU A 491 0.86 22.11 -6.80
N THR A 492 -0.10 21.19 -6.95
CA THR A 492 -1.46 21.31 -6.41
C THR A 492 -1.44 21.38 -4.88
N ASP A 493 -0.65 20.54 -4.20
CA ASP A 493 -0.49 20.59 -2.73
C ASP A 493 0.15 21.89 -2.24
N THR A 494 0.96 22.54 -3.08
CA THR A 494 1.65 23.79 -2.72
C THR A 494 0.78 25.01 -3.03
N LEU A 495 -0.07 24.98 -4.06
CA LEU A 495 -0.95 26.08 -4.41
C LEU A 495 -2.13 26.15 -3.42
N SER A 496 -2.53 27.37 -3.04
CA SER A 496 -3.84 27.51 -2.37
C SER A 496 -4.95 27.41 -3.41
N ASP A 497 -6.15 26.98 -3.05
CA ASP A 497 -7.32 26.92 -3.95
C ASP A 497 -7.45 28.18 -4.82
N ARG A 498 -7.40 29.37 -4.19
CA ARG A 498 -7.52 30.64 -4.92
C ARG A 498 -6.38 30.91 -5.92
N GLN A 499 -5.19 30.40 -5.66
CA GLN A 499 -4.04 30.54 -6.58
C GLN A 499 -4.16 29.59 -7.76
N GLU A 500 -4.64 28.38 -7.53
CA GLU A 500 -4.94 27.41 -8.59
C GLU A 500 -6.06 27.91 -9.49
N THR A 501 -7.20 28.33 -8.90
CA THR A 501 -8.34 28.93 -9.60
C THR A 501 -7.88 30.04 -10.55
N VAL A 502 -7.11 31.01 -10.04
CA VAL A 502 -6.67 32.18 -10.83
C VAL A 502 -5.67 31.78 -11.93
N LEU A 503 -4.81 30.80 -11.68
CA LEU A 503 -3.84 30.32 -12.67
C LEU A 503 -4.51 29.54 -13.81
N GLN A 504 -5.46 28.66 -13.48
CA GLN A 504 -6.25 27.90 -14.47
C GLN A 504 -7.08 28.85 -15.33
N ALA A 505 -7.77 29.81 -14.71
CA ALA A 505 -8.56 30.80 -15.44
C ALA A 505 -7.69 31.63 -16.40
N ALA A 506 -6.52 32.11 -15.96
CA ALA A 506 -5.58 32.81 -16.83
C ALA A 506 -5.05 31.95 -17.99
N TYR A 507 -4.84 30.65 -17.75
CA TYR A 507 -4.40 29.74 -18.80
C TYR A 507 -5.48 29.56 -19.87
N HIS A 508 -6.69 29.19 -19.47
CA HIS A 508 -7.79 28.92 -20.41
C HIS A 508 -8.34 30.17 -21.10
N SER A 509 -8.23 31.34 -20.47
CA SER A 509 -8.65 32.61 -21.07
C SER A 509 -7.64 33.18 -22.09
N GLY A 510 -6.54 32.48 -22.37
CA GLY A 510 -5.48 32.96 -23.26
C GLY A 510 -4.71 34.17 -22.71
N TYR A 511 -4.70 34.40 -21.38
CA TYR A 511 -4.01 35.56 -20.77
C TYR A 511 -2.50 35.57 -21.01
N PHE A 512 -1.90 34.38 -21.09
CA PHE A 512 -0.47 34.19 -21.32
C PHE A 512 -0.06 34.20 -22.79
N GLU A 513 -1.02 34.24 -23.71
CA GLU A 513 -0.77 34.11 -25.15
C GLU A 513 -0.47 35.46 -25.83
N TRP A 514 0.03 35.39 -27.07
CA TRP A 514 0.22 36.57 -27.92
C TRP A 514 -0.40 36.33 -29.31
N PRO A 515 -1.37 37.15 -29.75
CA PRO A 515 -2.08 38.17 -28.97
C PRO A 515 -2.84 37.54 -27.77
N ARG A 516 -3.15 38.33 -26.74
CA ARG A 516 -3.86 37.80 -25.56
C ARG A 516 -5.34 37.62 -25.87
N GLY A 517 -5.90 36.47 -25.48
CA GLY A 517 -7.34 36.22 -25.51
C GLY A 517 -8.11 36.96 -24.42
N SER A 518 -7.48 37.31 -23.30
CA SER A 518 -8.08 38.12 -22.22
C SER A 518 -7.09 39.02 -21.49
N THR A 519 -7.57 40.16 -21.02
CA THR A 519 -6.84 41.11 -20.17
C THR A 519 -6.92 40.74 -18.69
N ALA A 520 -6.10 41.39 -17.85
CA ALA A 520 -6.14 41.16 -16.40
C ALA A 520 -7.43 41.71 -15.78
N GLU A 521 -7.94 42.82 -16.30
CA GLU A 521 -9.19 43.43 -15.87
C GLU A 521 -10.37 42.50 -16.14
N GLU A 522 -10.50 42.00 -17.37
CA GLU A 522 -11.58 41.07 -17.74
C GLU A 522 -11.52 39.77 -16.93
N LEU A 523 -10.31 39.21 -16.73
CA LEU A 523 -10.15 38.02 -15.91
C LEU A 523 -10.50 38.28 -14.44
N ALA A 524 -10.20 39.47 -13.91
CA ALA A 524 -10.55 39.81 -12.54
C ALA A 524 -12.07 39.94 -12.35
N ASP A 525 -12.75 40.52 -13.35
CA ASP A 525 -14.21 40.65 -13.36
C ASP A 525 -14.89 39.26 -13.38
N SER A 526 -14.46 38.34 -14.26
CA SER A 526 -15.01 36.97 -14.33
C SER A 526 -14.86 36.16 -13.02
N LEU A 527 -13.80 36.45 -12.25
CA LEU A 527 -13.50 35.77 -10.99
C LEU A 527 -14.06 36.51 -9.76
N ASP A 528 -14.79 37.61 -9.96
CA ASP A 528 -15.32 38.51 -8.93
C ASP A 528 -14.24 38.95 -7.92
N VAL A 529 -13.09 39.43 -8.42
CA VAL A 529 -12.00 39.99 -7.61
C VAL A 529 -11.44 41.27 -8.20
N SER A 530 -10.76 42.05 -7.36
CA SER A 530 -10.02 43.22 -7.87
C SER A 530 -8.81 42.80 -8.71
N SER A 531 -8.51 43.54 -9.79
CA SER A 531 -7.29 43.36 -10.61
C SER A 531 -5.98 43.30 -9.77
N PRO A 532 -5.76 44.14 -8.74
CA PRO A 532 -4.61 43.99 -7.85
C PRO A 532 -4.56 42.65 -7.11
N THR A 533 -5.72 42.13 -6.67
CA THR A 533 -5.84 40.81 -6.02
C THR A 533 -5.47 39.70 -6.99
N LEU A 534 -6.01 39.74 -8.22
CA LEU A 534 -5.69 38.81 -9.30
C LEU A 534 -4.17 38.76 -9.56
N HIS A 535 -3.53 39.91 -9.79
CA HIS A 535 -2.10 39.98 -10.03
C HIS A 535 -1.25 39.42 -8.88
N ASN A 536 -1.66 39.66 -7.64
CA ASN A 536 -0.99 39.09 -6.48
C ASN A 536 -1.12 37.56 -6.43
N HIS A 537 -2.30 37.01 -6.72
CA HIS A 537 -2.49 35.56 -6.79
C HIS A 537 -1.71 34.94 -7.95
N LEU A 538 -1.77 35.51 -9.16
CA LEU A 538 -1.00 35.06 -10.32
C LEU A 538 0.49 35.03 -10.02
N ARG A 539 1.04 36.11 -9.46
CA ARG A 539 2.47 36.19 -9.15
C ARG A 539 2.90 35.11 -8.15
N LYS A 540 2.10 34.87 -7.11
CA LYS A 540 2.38 33.83 -6.12
C LYS A 540 2.24 32.42 -6.71
N ALA A 541 1.22 32.20 -7.53
CA ALA A 541 0.99 30.93 -8.21
C ALA A 541 2.15 30.62 -9.18
N GLN A 542 2.48 31.56 -10.06
CA GLN A 542 3.62 31.45 -10.98
C GLN A 542 4.94 31.21 -10.24
N GLN A 543 5.17 31.88 -9.11
CA GLN A 543 6.37 31.63 -8.30
C GLN A 543 6.42 30.19 -7.81
N LYS A 544 5.31 29.65 -7.29
CA LYS A 544 5.23 28.25 -6.84
C LYS A 544 5.44 27.26 -7.99
N VAL A 545 4.83 27.51 -9.16
CA VAL A 545 5.06 26.73 -10.39
C VAL A 545 6.53 26.70 -10.77
N LEU A 546 7.17 27.88 -10.81
CA LEU A 546 8.58 28.01 -11.16
C LEU A 546 9.49 27.33 -10.12
N THR A 547 9.20 27.48 -8.82
CA THR A 547 9.93 26.78 -7.75
C THR A 547 9.82 25.27 -7.91
N ALA A 548 8.61 24.73 -8.06
CA ALA A 548 8.40 23.31 -8.27
C ALA A 548 9.15 22.80 -9.52
N PHE A 549 9.29 23.63 -10.55
CA PHE A 549 9.92 23.24 -11.82
C PHE A 549 11.44 23.25 -11.73
N PHE A 550 12.03 24.21 -11.00
CA PHE A 550 13.48 24.37 -10.90
C PHE A 550 14.13 23.59 -9.74
N ASP A 551 13.35 23.19 -8.74
CA ASP A 551 13.81 22.34 -7.62
C ASP A 551 13.80 20.84 -7.96
N ASP A 552 13.28 20.46 -9.13
CA ASP A 552 13.26 19.07 -9.66
C ASP A 552 14.60 18.67 -10.31
N ARG A 553 15.73 18.89 -9.61
CA ARG A 553 17.03 18.42 -10.09
C ARG A 553 17.27 16.96 -9.69
N PRO A 554 17.60 16.05 -10.63
CA PRO A 554 18.11 14.74 -10.29
C PRO A 554 19.41 14.92 -9.51
N THR A 555 19.54 14.21 -8.39
CA THR A 555 20.84 14.07 -7.72
C THR A 555 21.75 13.32 -8.69
N GLU A 556 22.71 14.00 -9.31
CA GLU A 556 23.73 13.35 -10.15
C GLU A 556 24.48 12.30 -9.31
N PRO A 557 24.67 11.06 -9.82
CA PRO A 557 25.48 10.07 -9.14
C PRO A 557 26.92 10.59 -9.05
N ARG A 558 27.41 10.72 -7.81
CA ARG A 558 28.80 11.09 -7.53
C ARG A 558 29.71 10.05 -8.17
N GLN A 559 30.44 10.43 -9.21
CA GLN A 559 31.52 9.59 -9.72
C GLN A 559 32.58 9.39 -8.61
N PRO A 560 33.02 8.15 -8.35
CA PRO A 560 34.15 7.93 -7.47
C PRO A 560 35.38 8.57 -8.10
N THR A 561 36.06 9.41 -7.33
CA THR A 561 37.38 9.93 -7.67
C THR A 561 38.36 8.76 -7.72
N ASP A 562 38.91 8.48 -8.90
CA ASP A 562 40.05 7.58 -9.07
C ASP A 562 41.22 8.07 -8.19
N ASN A 563 41.71 7.19 -7.33
CA ASN A 563 43.05 7.24 -6.77
C ASN A 563 43.57 5.83 -6.47
#